data_AF-A0A7V5KAE1-F1
#
_entry.id   AF-A0A7V5KAE1-F1
#
_cell.length_a   1.000
_cell.length_b   1.000
_cell.length_c   1.000
_cell.angle_alpha   90.00
_cell.angle_beta   90.00
_cell.angle_gamma   90.00
#
_symmetry.space_group_name_H-M   'P 1'
#
loop_
_entity.id
_entity.type
_entity.pdbx_description
1 polymer ?
#
loop_
_entity_poly.entity_id
_entity_poly.type
_entity_poly.pdbx_seq_one_letter_code
_entity_poly.pdbx_strand_id
1 'polypeptide(L)' 'MKTIRNRSEFIRSAVMTALESSCPLCGGTGILTPHQREHWNEFKQDHSLHECSDCREYHLVCSHKKAL' A
#
# COMPACT_ATOMS: atom_id res chain seq x y z
N MET A 1 -13.06 10.37 -27.02
CA MET A 1 -12.11 10.62 -25.90
C MET A 1 -12.91 10.80 -24.63
N LYS A 2 -12.71 9.95 -23.61
CA LYS A 2 -13.39 10.12 -22.31
C LYS A 2 -12.85 11.38 -21.64
N THR A 3 -13.73 12.32 -21.35
CA THR A 3 -13.44 13.55 -20.60
C THR A 3 -12.94 13.14 -19.22
N ILE A 4 -11.65 13.37 -18.96
CA ILE A 4 -11.09 13.19 -17.61
C ILE A 4 -11.80 14.20 -16.72
N ARG A 5 -12.71 13.69 -15.86
CA ARG A 5 -13.60 14.52 -15.04
C ARG A 5 -12.83 15.42 -14.07
N ASN A 6 -11.64 15.02 -13.65
CA ASN A 6 -10.77 15.82 -12.79
C ASN A 6 -9.29 15.65 -13.20
N ARG A 7 -8.76 16.64 -13.91
CA ARG A 7 -7.39 16.61 -14.44
C ARG A 7 -6.34 16.67 -13.32
N SER A 8 -6.63 17.39 -12.25
CA SER A 8 -5.72 17.54 -11.10
C SER A 8 -5.59 16.22 -10.32
N GLU A 9 -6.67 15.47 -10.20
CA GLU A 9 -6.65 14.11 -9.64
C GLU A 9 -5.87 13.15 -10.54
N PHE A 10 -6.12 13.19 -11.85
CA PHE A 10 -5.38 12.38 -12.81
C PHE A 10 -3.86 12.63 -12.78
N ILE A 11 -3.44 13.90 -12.75
CA ILE A 11 -2.01 14.27 -12.70
C ILE A 11 -1.39 13.82 -11.37
N ARG A 12 -2.07 14.02 -10.22
CA ARG A 12 -1.56 13.56 -8.92
C ARG A 12 -1.36 12.05 -8.89
N SER A 13 -2.35 11.28 -9.36
CA SER A 13 -2.23 9.82 -9.41
C SER A 13 -1.09 9.38 -10.32
N ALA A 14 -0.95 9.98 -11.51
CA ALA A 14 0.13 9.64 -12.45
C ALA A 14 1.53 9.92 -11.88
N VAL A 15 1.71 11.06 -11.19
CA VAL A 15 2.99 11.41 -10.54
C VAL A 15 3.29 10.48 -9.37
N MET A 16 2.31 10.18 -8.51
CA MET A 16 2.51 9.27 -7.38
C MET A 16 2.81 7.84 -7.83
N THR A 17 2.15 7.37 -8.90
CA THR A 17 2.46 6.08 -9.54
C THR A 17 3.86 6.07 -10.12
N ALA A 18 4.29 7.14 -10.80
CA ALA A 18 5.64 7.23 -11.38
C ALA A 18 6.76 7.30 -10.32
N LEU A 19 6.45 7.75 -9.10
CA LEU A 19 7.40 7.81 -7.99
C LEU A 19 7.49 6.51 -7.17
N GLU A 20 6.65 5.51 -7.46
CA GLU A 20 6.55 4.20 -6.77
C GLU A 20 6.40 4.28 -5.23
N SER A 21 6.20 5.47 -4.69
CA SER A 21 6.26 5.76 -3.24
C SER A 21 4.88 5.69 -2.58
N SER A 22 3.81 5.44 -3.35
CA SER A 22 2.46 5.36 -2.81
C SER A 22 2.18 3.98 -2.24
N CYS A 23 1.64 3.92 -1.01
CA CYS A 23 1.17 2.66 -0.42
C CYS A 23 0.20 1.95 -1.39
N PRO A 24 0.49 0.71 -1.80
CA PRO A 24 -0.29 0.03 -2.85
C PRO A 24 -1.71 -0.33 -2.39
N LEU A 25 -1.96 -0.35 -1.08
CA LEU A 25 -3.28 -0.68 -0.54
C LEU A 25 -4.20 0.55 -0.50
N CYS A 26 -3.75 1.65 0.11
CA CYS A 26 -4.58 2.86 0.26
C CYS A 26 -4.39 3.88 -0.88
N GLY A 27 -3.46 3.65 -1.81
CA GLY A 27 -3.12 4.60 -2.86
C GLY A 27 -2.46 5.89 -2.32
N GLY A 28 -1.87 5.83 -1.13
CA GLY A 28 -1.25 6.99 -0.48
C GLY A 28 -2.21 7.90 0.29
N THR A 29 -3.49 7.55 0.43
CA THR A 29 -4.46 8.36 1.22
C THR A 29 -4.23 8.28 2.74
N GLY A 30 -3.50 7.27 3.21
CA GLY A 30 -3.32 6.97 4.63
C GLY A 30 -4.56 6.43 5.33
N ILE A 31 -5.68 6.25 4.63
CA ILE A 31 -6.96 5.79 5.19
C ILE A 31 -7.52 4.66 4.33
N LEU A 32 -7.87 3.54 4.97
CA LEU A 32 -8.54 2.41 4.32
C LEU A 32 -10.06 2.59 4.33
N THR A 33 -10.68 2.35 3.18
CA THR A 33 -12.14 2.14 3.09
C THR A 33 -12.56 0.93 3.95
N PRO A 34 -13.85 0.77 4.30
CA PRO A 34 -14.31 -0.38 5.07
C PRO A 34 -13.90 -1.73 4.46
N HIS A 35 -14.11 -1.91 3.15
CA HIS A 35 -13.72 -3.14 2.45
C HIS A 35 -12.21 -3.35 2.39
N GLN A 36 -11.42 -2.30 2.13
CA GLN A 36 -9.96 -2.42 2.18
C GLN A 36 -9.46 -2.84 3.57
N ARG A 37 -10.14 -2.39 4.63
CA ARG A 37 -9.81 -2.74 6.00
C ARG A 37 -10.15 -4.19 6.33
N GLU A 38 -11.27 -4.70 5.83
CA GLU A 38 -11.63 -6.12 5.93
C GLU A 38 -10.55 -6.98 5.29
N HIS A 39 -10.20 -6.70 4.03
CA HIS A 39 -9.14 -7.42 3.32
C HIS A 39 -7.76 -7.28 4.00
N TRP A 40 -7.44 -6.11 4.53
CA TRP A 40 -6.22 -5.91 5.32
C TRP A 40 -6.20 -6.77 6.59
N ASN A 41 -7.33 -6.87 7.27
CA ASN A 41 -7.44 -7.68 8.49
C ASN A 41 -7.31 -9.19 8.21
N GLU A 42 -7.71 -9.65 7.03
CA GLU A 42 -7.45 -11.02 6.58
C GLU A 42 -5.97 -11.20 6.24
N PHE A 43 -5.42 -10.31 5.41
CA PHE A 43 -4.02 -10.38 4.97
C PHE A 43 -3.02 -10.37 6.14
N LYS A 44 -3.25 -9.52 7.15
CA LYS A 44 -2.34 -9.36 8.29
C LYS A 44 -2.31 -10.55 9.25
N GLN A 45 -3.21 -11.53 9.10
CA GLN A 45 -3.19 -12.75 9.93
C GLN A 45 -1.91 -13.56 9.68
N ASP A 46 -1.45 -13.57 8.42
CA ASP A 46 -0.25 -14.29 7.99
C ASP A 46 0.90 -13.35 7.60
N HIS A 47 0.69 -12.04 7.69
CA HIS A 47 1.67 -11.02 7.33
C HIS A 47 1.78 -9.96 8.43
N SER A 48 2.77 -10.10 9.31
CA SER A 48 3.02 -9.16 10.41
C SER A 48 3.90 -8.00 9.95
N LEU A 49 3.77 -6.85 10.64
CA LEU A 49 4.67 -5.71 10.45
C LEU A 49 5.82 -5.80 11.45
N HIS A 50 7.06 -5.76 10.96
CA HIS A 50 8.27 -5.75 11.78
C HIS A 50 9.07 -4.47 11.52
N GLU A 51 9.78 -3.98 12.54
CA GLU A 51 10.78 -2.93 12.38
C GLU A 51 12.13 -3.59 12.07
N CYS A 52 12.78 -3.17 10.99
CA CYS A 52 14.10 -3.67 10.61
C CYS A 52 15.17 -3.15 11.57
N SER A 53 16.08 -4.02 12.02
CA SER A 53 17.18 -3.65 12.92
C SER A 53 18.18 -2.68 12.29
N ASP A 54 18.36 -2.76 10.97
CA ASP A 54 19.48 -2.11 10.27
C ASP A 54 19.11 -0.71 9.79
N CYS A 55 17.92 -0.56 9.19
CA CYS A 55 17.44 0.73 8.67
C CYS A 55 16.33 1.38 9.51
N ARG A 56 15.81 0.69 10.54
CA ARG A 56 14.69 1.17 11.40
C ARG A 56 13.38 1.41 10.65
N GLU A 57 13.23 0.89 9.43
CA GLU A 57 12.00 0.99 8.65
C GLU A 57 11.08 -0.21 8.91
N TYR A 58 9.78 0.01 8.73
CA TYR A 58 8.78 -1.04 8.84
C TYR A 58 8.68 -1.84 7.55
N HIS A 59 8.65 -3.18 7.68
CA HIS A 59 8.47 -4.10 6.56
C HIS A 59 7.50 -5.22 6.92
N LEU A 60 6.85 -5.79 5.91
CA LEU A 60 5.94 -6.92 6.08
C LEU A 60 6.70 -8.24 6.07
N VAL A 61 6.38 -9.12 7.02
CA VAL A 61 6.96 -10.46 7.16
C VAL A 61 5.85 -11.50 6.97
N CYS A 62 6.03 -12.36 5.98
CA CYS A 62 5.11 -13.46 5.70
C CYS A 62 5.45 -14.67 6.58
N SER A 63 4.48 -15.17 7.35
CA SER A 63 4.60 -16.38 8.18
C SER A 63 4.84 -17.64 7.35
N HIS A 64 4.37 -17.65 6.10
CA HIS A 64 4.50 -18.77 5.18
C HIS A 64 5.80 -18.75 4.35
N LYS A 65 6.65 -17.72 4.51
CA LYS A 65 7.92 -17.66 3.79
C LYS A 65 8.86 -18.74 4.33
N LYS A 66 9.10 -19.78 3.53
CA LYS A 66 10.12 -20.79 3.84
C LYS A 66 11.49 -20.09 3.95
N ALA A 67 12.21 -20.37 5.02
CA ALA A 67 13.63 -20.06 5.08
C ALA A 67 14.32 -20.83 3.95
N LEU A 68 14.96 -20.08 3.04
CA LEU A 68 15.84 -20.63 2.02
C LEU A 68 17.19 -20.97 2.64
#